data_AF-A0A7S4I3A7-F1
#
_entry.id   AF-A0A7S4I3A7-F1
#
_cell.length_a   1.000
_cell.length_b   1.000
_cell.length_c   1.000
_cell.angle_alpha   90.00
_cell.angle_beta   90.00
_cell.angle_gamma   90.00
#
_symmetry.space_group_name_H-M   'P 1'
#
loop_
_entity.id
_entity.type
_entity.pdbx_description
1 polymer ?
#
loop_
_entity_poly.entity_id
_entity_poly.type
_entity_poly.pdbx_seq_one_letter_code
_entity_poly.pdbx_strand_id
1 'polypeptide(L)'
;MNLRSASSAAAFIAALLRAAAVGASLPHLGHDHSSPFNPPYPAGKFADIVADAAAAVAHKVDDSNDSVSQTFEGGGAKRMKVTDASMLHHVTPTWQRRAKKDKEDKDSKKKNEKQDEKLEKEKEEEEDEKGSVTISIIAGGGAAQTSTTSTTTSTISSVADGNDSDGEEKGSITIGIIAGGGAAQTSITSTTTSTISSVAAGPGISDIAQTSTTSTTTSTRTSSNAGGNDSDGEGTAITYRPGDLTVQMEELLLSTGLKARTIAREEEYVPYANGDQSSRPFHRLPDFGGTFLIPDSLATKKTKGGWVYVSNSEIKAKNDNPEGLGGVGAITFNSAGDVVEYKMVLTGTTANCGGGKTAWNTWISCEESGRFGQCYEVDPYGQSEGRVTVLGGDGGNFESFAYDDREKSKPRFFVTHDKANGELRRFTPDNAWAKPNNMLLHESGTMEYLVLTPDETDDTIGNYSWTTNLTEGKMSAKAHFRNVEGIDVSDSRLYFVSKAQMEMFTLDLDHDTYSKSSTVRGKFDGQPDQVSSIVSSARGEILYFTEDTELQAGVHGRDDQGRYYTILESHILRKEVTGLAFSPDQKHMYVAYQKEGILFDVYREDGRPFSGKTLNIRYHEVY
;
A
#
# COMPACT_ATOMS: atom_id res chain seq x y z
N MET A 1 19.79 -33.49 9.46
CA MET A 1 19.73 -34.60 10.43
C MET A 1 19.19 -34.06 11.75
N ASN A 2 18.09 -34.63 12.27
CA ASN A 2 17.44 -34.18 13.52
C ASN A 2 18.15 -34.77 14.75
N LEU A 3 18.79 -33.94 15.57
CA LEU A 3 19.43 -34.35 16.82
C LEU A 3 18.42 -34.22 17.99
N ARG A 4 17.90 -35.36 18.45
CA ARG A 4 17.02 -35.47 19.62
C ARG A 4 17.83 -35.86 20.86
N SER A 5 18.50 -34.90 21.51
CA SER A 5 18.90 -34.88 22.95
C SER A 5 20.16 -34.05 23.19
N ALA A 6 20.25 -33.42 24.37
CA ALA A 6 21.39 -32.59 24.81
C ALA A 6 22.73 -33.34 24.82
N SER A 7 22.71 -34.66 25.04
CA SER A 7 23.90 -35.53 24.97
C SER A 7 24.46 -35.67 23.55
N SER A 8 23.63 -35.47 22.52
CA SER A 8 24.05 -35.54 21.12
C SER A 8 24.71 -34.25 20.63
N ALA A 9 24.40 -33.11 21.25
CA ALA A 9 25.03 -31.81 20.97
C ALA A 9 26.44 -31.72 21.58
N ALA A 10 26.62 -32.22 22.80
CA ALA A 10 27.93 -32.24 23.47
C ALA A 10 28.96 -33.13 22.73
N ALA A 11 28.53 -34.27 22.18
CA ALA A 11 29.38 -35.14 21.39
C ALA A 11 29.81 -34.51 20.04
N PHE A 12 28.93 -33.69 19.44
CA PHE A 12 29.20 -32.99 18.20
C PHE A 12 30.19 -31.82 18.38
N ILE A 13 30.04 -31.06 19.48
CA ILE A 13 30.97 -29.98 19.85
C ILE A 13 32.36 -30.54 20.20
N ALA A 14 32.43 -31.69 20.88
CA ALA A 14 33.69 -32.38 21.17
C ALA A 14 34.39 -32.89 19.90
N ALA A 15 33.64 -33.27 18.87
CA ALA A 15 34.19 -33.69 17.57
C ALA A 15 34.74 -32.50 16.77
N LEU A 16 34.05 -31.35 16.79
CA LEU A 16 34.51 -30.10 16.15
C LEU A 16 35.79 -29.54 16.80
N LEU A 17 35.87 -29.58 18.14
CA LEU A 17 37.08 -29.16 18.87
C LEU A 17 38.28 -30.09 18.61
N ARG A 18 38.04 -31.39 18.36
CA ARG A 18 39.10 -32.33 17.96
C ARG A 18 39.56 -32.14 16.52
N ALA A 19 38.66 -31.76 15.62
CA ALA A 19 39.00 -31.46 14.22
C ALA A 19 39.83 -30.17 14.09
N ALA A 20 39.55 -29.16 14.92
CA ALA A 20 40.33 -27.92 14.96
C ALA A 20 41.75 -28.11 15.56
N ALA A 21 41.96 -29.13 16.40
CA ALA A 21 43.23 -29.39 17.07
C ALA A 21 44.24 -30.22 16.23
N VAL A 22 43.79 -30.88 15.15
CA VAL A 22 44.65 -31.71 14.30
C VAL A 22 44.79 -31.05 12.93
N GLY A 23 45.60 -30.00 12.87
CA GLY A 23 46.11 -29.50 11.59
C GLY A 23 47.03 -30.56 10.96
N ALA A 24 46.52 -31.30 9.98
CA ALA A 24 47.30 -32.27 9.22
C ALA A 24 47.01 -32.17 7.71
N SER A 25 48.04 -31.69 7.02
CA SER A 25 48.29 -31.67 5.58
C SER A 25 48.12 -33.04 4.89
N LEU A 26 47.56 -33.04 3.68
CA LEU A 26 47.65 -34.14 2.69
C LEU A 26 47.94 -33.57 1.28
N PRO A 27 48.55 -34.35 0.37
CA PRO A 27 49.61 -33.88 -0.53
C PRO A 27 49.17 -33.49 -1.95
N HIS A 28 50.04 -32.69 -2.57
CA HIS A 28 50.04 -32.29 -3.98
C HIS A 28 50.04 -33.45 -4.99
N LEU A 29 49.23 -33.31 -6.04
CA LEU A 29 49.47 -33.86 -7.37
C LEU A 29 49.21 -32.78 -8.45
N GLY A 30 50.31 -32.18 -8.93
CA GLY A 30 50.63 -31.87 -10.33
C GLY A 30 49.79 -30.93 -11.20
N HIS A 31 50.38 -29.73 -11.47
CA HIS A 31 50.48 -28.96 -12.75
C HIS A 31 49.20 -28.59 -13.55
N ASP A 32 49.01 -27.39 -14.12
CA ASP A 32 49.86 -26.24 -14.42
C ASP A 32 49.02 -24.96 -14.73
N HIS A 33 49.68 -23.80 -14.69
CA HIS A 33 49.40 -22.51 -15.36
C HIS A 33 48.48 -21.43 -14.74
N SER A 34 49.18 -20.45 -14.14
CA SER A 34 49.16 -18.99 -14.39
C SER A 34 48.05 -18.07 -13.84
N SER A 35 48.47 -17.33 -12.80
CA SER A 35 48.32 -15.87 -12.59
C SER A 35 47.21 -15.35 -11.65
N PRO A 36 47.43 -14.19 -10.99
CA PRO A 36 47.13 -13.98 -9.57
C PRO A 36 45.95 -13.04 -9.33
N PHE A 37 45.26 -13.14 -8.19
CA PHE A 37 44.81 -12.00 -7.39
C PHE A 37 44.30 -12.50 -6.02
N ASN A 38 44.78 -11.86 -4.96
CA ASN A 38 44.47 -12.13 -3.56
C ASN A 38 44.09 -10.79 -2.93
N PRO A 39 42.98 -10.65 -2.18
CA PRO A 39 42.85 -9.59 -1.20
C PRO A 39 42.93 -10.15 0.23
N PRO A 40 43.40 -9.35 1.22
CA PRO A 40 43.64 -9.84 2.57
C PRO A 40 42.39 -9.68 3.45
N TYR A 41 42.04 -10.71 4.23
CA TYR A 41 41.26 -10.55 5.46
C TYR A 41 42.12 -10.98 6.65
N PRO A 42 42.17 -10.20 7.75
CA PRO A 42 42.97 -10.55 8.91
C PRO A 42 42.30 -11.66 9.72
N ALA A 43 43.04 -12.76 9.93
CA ALA A 43 42.70 -13.86 10.81
C ALA A 43 42.71 -13.40 12.29
N GLY A 44 41.63 -12.77 12.72
CA GLY A 44 41.47 -12.31 14.11
C GLY A 44 40.05 -12.42 14.66
N LYS A 45 39.00 -12.47 13.83
CA LYS A 45 37.61 -12.37 14.32
C LYS A 45 36.88 -13.70 14.59
N PHE A 46 37.48 -14.84 14.29
CA PHE A 46 36.79 -16.13 14.45
C PHE A 46 36.82 -16.66 15.89
N ALA A 47 37.82 -16.28 16.69
CA ALA A 47 37.92 -16.68 18.09
C ALA A 47 36.94 -15.91 18.99
N ASP A 48 36.70 -14.62 18.68
CA ASP A 48 35.80 -13.76 19.46
C ASP A 48 34.33 -14.16 19.31
N ILE A 49 33.93 -14.58 18.10
CA ILE A 49 32.56 -15.06 17.81
C ILE A 49 32.24 -16.37 18.57
N VAL A 50 33.25 -17.22 18.78
CA VAL A 50 33.09 -18.49 19.51
C VAL A 50 33.03 -18.26 21.03
N ALA A 51 33.71 -17.22 21.54
CA ALA A 51 33.66 -16.84 22.95
C ALA A 51 32.29 -16.24 23.34
N ASP A 52 31.73 -15.37 22.49
CA ASP A 52 30.42 -14.74 22.73
C ASP A 52 29.27 -15.77 22.67
N ALA A 53 29.36 -16.75 21.78
CA ALA A 53 28.39 -17.84 21.69
C ALA A 53 28.40 -18.77 22.93
N ALA A 54 29.56 -18.92 23.59
CA ALA A 54 29.68 -19.71 24.82
C ALA A 54 29.11 -18.97 26.05
N ALA A 55 29.27 -17.64 26.10
CA ALA A 55 28.70 -16.80 27.17
C ALA A 55 27.16 -16.74 27.13
N ALA A 56 26.57 -16.73 25.93
CA ALA A 56 25.11 -16.73 25.75
C ALA A 56 24.42 -18.04 26.19
N VAL A 57 25.15 -19.16 26.22
CA VAL A 57 24.62 -20.46 26.66
C VAL A 57 24.74 -20.63 28.19
N ALA A 58 25.73 -20.02 28.82
CA ALA A 58 25.89 -20.05 30.28
C ALA A 58 24.81 -19.21 31.00
N HIS A 59 24.34 -18.12 30.40
CA HIS A 59 23.28 -17.27 30.96
C HIS A 59 21.88 -17.91 30.98
N LYS A 60 21.69 -19.05 30.30
CA LYS A 60 20.38 -19.71 30.18
C LYS A 60 20.18 -20.88 31.15
N VAL A 61 21.13 -21.10 32.06
CA VAL A 61 21.08 -22.18 33.07
C VAL A 61 20.70 -21.63 34.46
N ASP A 62 20.67 -20.32 34.68
CA ASP A 62 20.42 -19.72 36.00
C ASP A 62 18.94 -19.30 36.24
N ASP A 63 18.13 -19.15 35.19
CA ASP A 63 16.74 -18.66 35.28
C ASP A 63 15.66 -19.75 35.46
N SER A 64 16.03 -20.91 36.01
CA SER A 64 15.03 -21.93 36.38
C SER A 64 15.28 -22.50 37.77
N ASN A 65 15.14 -21.65 38.78
CA ASN A 65 14.92 -22.10 40.15
C ASN A 65 13.85 -21.24 40.80
N ASP A 66 12.60 -21.66 40.69
CA ASP A 66 11.63 -21.34 41.74
C ASP A 66 10.63 -22.48 42.01
N SER A 67 10.75 -22.96 43.26
CA SER A 67 9.79 -23.61 44.16
C SER A 67 8.53 -24.32 43.62
N VAL A 68 8.48 -25.65 43.81
CA VAL A 68 7.32 -26.34 44.43
C VAL A 68 7.82 -27.54 45.24
N SER A 69 7.53 -27.52 46.54
CA SER A 69 7.65 -28.63 47.48
C SER A 69 6.49 -29.60 47.30
N GLN A 70 6.78 -30.91 47.21
CA GLN A 70 5.95 -31.97 47.82
C GLN A 70 6.68 -33.32 47.78
N THR A 71 6.90 -33.87 48.96
CA THR A 71 7.35 -35.23 49.23
C THR A 71 6.17 -36.19 49.17
N PHE A 72 6.32 -37.38 48.55
CA PHE A 72 6.37 -38.69 49.23
C PHE A 72 6.34 -39.89 48.23
N GLU A 73 7.26 -40.82 48.49
CA GLU A 73 7.24 -42.29 48.34
C GLU A 73 6.80 -43.01 47.03
N GLY A 74 7.73 -43.83 46.51
CA GLY A 74 7.55 -45.28 46.60
C GLY A 74 7.24 -46.09 45.33
N GLY A 75 8.29 -46.53 44.62
CA GLY A 75 8.44 -47.93 44.20
C GLY A 75 7.70 -48.47 42.96
N GLY A 76 8.41 -49.30 42.20
CA GLY A 76 7.79 -50.46 41.53
C GLY A 76 7.80 -50.45 40.00
N ALA A 77 8.85 -51.03 39.42
CA ALA A 77 8.88 -51.46 38.03
C ALA A 77 7.88 -52.59 37.73
N LYS A 78 7.28 -52.61 36.53
CA LYS A 78 6.93 -53.87 35.83
C LYS A 78 6.71 -53.70 34.31
N ARG A 79 7.33 -54.63 33.58
CA ARG A 79 7.23 -54.93 32.14
C ARG A 79 5.85 -55.52 31.77
N MET A 80 5.39 -55.30 30.53
CA MET A 80 5.03 -56.31 29.50
C MET A 80 4.32 -55.60 28.32
N LYS A 81 4.87 -55.62 27.11
CA LYS A 81 4.74 -56.63 26.02
C LYS A 81 3.33 -56.72 25.38
N VAL A 82 3.34 -56.42 24.09
CA VAL A 82 2.28 -56.45 23.07
C VAL A 82 1.96 -57.89 22.64
N THR A 83 0.68 -58.20 22.34
CA THR A 83 0.23 -59.05 21.20
C THR A 83 -1.29 -58.96 20.93
N ASP A 84 -1.60 -58.66 19.66
CA ASP A 84 -2.65 -59.16 18.73
C ASP A 84 -4.19 -59.10 18.94
N ALA A 85 -4.81 -58.40 17.97
CA ALA A 85 -5.77 -58.83 16.94
C ALA A 85 -7.25 -59.21 17.20
N SER A 86 -8.09 -58.55 16.37
CA SER A 86 -9.37 -58.92 15.75
C SER A 86 -10.70 -58.51 16.42
N MET A 87 -11.47 -57.65 15.73
CA MET A 87 -12.81 -57.97 15.20
C MET A 87 -13.35 -56.85 14.28
N LEU A 88 -13.86 -57.23 13.11
CA LEU A 88 -14.53 -56.41 12.09
C LEU A 88 -16.05 -56.40 12.34
N HIS A 89 -16.72 -55.26 12.11
CA HIS A 89 -18.13 -55.19 11.68
C HIS A 89 -18.41 -53.95 10.80
N HIS A 90 -19.23 -54.15 9.78
CA HIS A 90 -19.64 -53.25 8.69
C HIS A 90 -20.41 -51.98 9.13
N VAL A 91 -20.18 -50.86 8.43
CA VAL A 91 -21.09 -49.69 8.38
C VAL A 91 -21.16 -49.17 6.93
N THR A 92 -22.39 -48.94 6.42
CA THR A 92 -22.72 -48.29 5.14
C THR A 92 -22.92 -46.77 5.31
N PRO A 93 -22.61 -45.93 4.30
CA PRO A 93 -22.65 -44.47 4.46
C PRO A 93 -23.98 -43.82 4.05
N THR A 94 -24.40 -42.83 4.84
CA THR A 94 -25.59 -41.98 4.72
C THR A 94 -25.44 -40.91 3.63
N TRP A 95 -25.99 -41.15 2.43
CA TRP A 95 -26.07 -40.13 1.35
C TRP A 95 -27.48 -39.88 0.80
N GLN A 96 -28.54 -40.48 1.36
CA GLN A 96 -29.91 -40.36 0.83
C GLN A 96 -30.91 -39.54 1.67
N ARG A 97 -30.47 -38.81 2.71
CA ARG A 97 -31.35 -37.88 3.46
C ARG A 97 -31.17 -36.39 3.13
N ARG A 98 -30.22 -36.00 2.28
CA ARG A 98 -29.93 -34.58 1.96
C ARG A 98 -30.75 -34.03 0.79
N ALA A 99 -31.13 -34.87 -0.17
CA ALA A 99 -31.83 -34.42 -1.40
C ALA A 99 -33.32 -34.05 -1.22
N LYS A 100 -33.93 -34.29 -0.04
CA LYS A 100 -35.35 -33.98 0.21
C LYS A 100 -35.55 -32.65 0.95
N LYS A 101 -34.51 -32.10 1.59
CA LYS A 101 -34.57 -30.83 2.31
C LYS A 101 -34.34 -29.62 1.39
N ASP A 102 -33.52 -29.80 0.35
CA ASP A 102 -33.16 -28.72 -0.59
C ASP A 102 -34.28 -28.31 -1.58
N LYS A 103 -35.42 -29.02 -1.59
CA LYS A 103 -36.56 -28.73 -2.47
C LYS A 103 -37.68 -27.94 -1.79
N GLU A 104 -37.78 -27.97 -0.46
CA GLU A 104 -38.79 -27.21 0.30
C GLU A 104 -38.31 -25.78 0.63
N ASP A 105 -37.00 -25.52 0.69
CA ASP A 105 -36.44 -24.17 0.92
C ASP A 105 -36.42 -23.26 -0.33
N LYS A 106 -36.64 -23.82 -1.53
CA LYS A 106 -36.67 -23.05 -2.78
C LYS A 106 -38.03 -22.43 -3.11
N ASP A 107 -39.13 -22.97 -2.57
CA ASP A 107 -40.49 -22.48 -2.83
C ASP A 107 -40.95 -21.42 -1.81
N SER A 108 -40.31 -21.32 -0.65
CA SER A 108 -40.51 -20.26 0.34
C SER A 108 -39.81 -18.95 -0.03
N LYS A 109 -38.67 -19.02 -0.72
CA LYS A 109 -37.88 -17.85 -1.13
C LYS A 109 -38.57 -17.02 -2.24
N LYS A 110 -39.32 -17.66 -3.14
CA LYS A 110 -40.06 -17.01 -4.24
C LYS A 110 -41.35 -16.28 -3.83
N LYS A 111 -41.81 -16.43 -2.59
CA LYS A 111 -43.04 -15.78 -2.10
C LYS A 111 -42.78 -14.44 -1.39
N ASN A 112 -41.57 -14.22 -0.87
CA ASN A 112 -41.20 -12.95 -0.21
C ASN A 112 -40.75 -11.88 -1.21
N GLU A 113 -40.07 -12.25 -2.30
CA GLU A 113 -39.63 -11.29 -3.35
C GLU A 113 -40.78 -10.49 -4.00
N LYS A 114 -42.02 -11.01 -4.01
CA LYS A 114 -43.18 -10.31 -4.58
C LYS A 114 -43.89 -9.36 -3.62
N GLN A 115 -43.53 -9.36 -2.34
CA GLN A 115 -44.15 -8.51 -1.33
C GLN A 115 -43.31 -7.27 -1.03
N ASP A 116 -41.99 -7.33 -1.27
CA ASP A 116 -41.06 -6.21 -1.11
C ASP A 116 -41.09 -5.23 -2.30
N GLU A 117 -41.27 -5.71 -3.54
CA GLU A 117 -41.47 -4.87 -4.75
C GLU A 117 -42.73 -3.96 -4.69
N LYS A 118 -43.67 -4.22 -3.77
CA LYS A 118 -44.89 -3.44 -3.61
C LYS A 118 -44.75 -2.31 -2.58
N LEU A 119 -43.80 -2.43 -1.65
CA LEU A 119 -43.54 -1.44 -0.59
C LEU A 119 -42.53 -0.36 -1.02
N GLU A 120 -41.65 -0.65 -1.99
CA GLU A 120 -40.74 0.35 -2.58
C GLU A 120 -41.48 1.38 -3.45
N LYS A 121 -42.57 1.00 -4.13
CA LYS A 121 -43.33 1.91 -4.99
C LYS A 121 -44.25 2.90 -4.25
N GLU A 122 -44.50 2.69 -2.97
CA GLU A 122 -45.31 3.62 -2.14
C GLU A 122 -44.45 4.61 -1.35
N LYS A 123 -43.11 4.49 -1.35
CA LYS A 123 -42.18 5.43 -0.71
C LYS A 123 -41.62 6.50 -1.66
N GLU A 124 -41.66 6.28 -2.97
CA GLU A 124 -41.16 7.23 -3.98
C GLU A 124 -42.11 8.42 -4.25
N GLU A 125 -43.32 8.45 -3.66
CA GLU A 125 -44.29 9.56 -3.85
C GLU A 125 -44.34 10.57 -2.69
N GLU A 126 -43.48 10.48 -1.65
CA GLU A 126 -43.57 11.34 -0.44
C GLU A 126 -42.33 12.24 -0.15
N GLU A 127 -41.27 12.25 -0.98
CA GLU A 127 -40.03 13.01 -0.71
C GLU A 127 -39.76 14.27 -1.56
N ASP A 128 -40.74 14.79 -2.31
CA ASP A 128 -40.55 15.94 -3.21
C ASP A 128 -40.89 17.35 -2.62
N GLU A 129 -40.94 17.52 -1.29
CA GLU A 129 -41.15 18.84 -0.64
C GLU A 129 -40.11 19.17 0.45
N LYS A 130 -38.85 19.47 0.08
CA LYS A 130 -37.92 20.28 0.92
C LYS A 130 -37.12 21.27 0.05
N GLY A 131 -37.43 22.57 0.20
CA GLY A 131 -36.98 23.63 -0.70
C GLY A 131 -35.49 24.02 -0.58
N SER A 132 -34.83 24.23 -1.73
CA SER A 132 -33.53 24.90 -1.84
C SER A 132 -33.67 26.23 -2.61
N VAL A 133 -32.87 27.25 -2.23
CA VAL A 133 -32.85 28.56 -2.89
C VAL A 133 -31.53 28.73 -3.63
N THR A 134 -31.58 28.85 -4.96
CA THR A 134 -30.41 29.10 -5.83
C THR A 134 -30.42 30.54 -6.34
N ILE A 135 -29.30 31.27 -6.22
CA ILE A 135 -29.12 32.62 -6.78
C ILE A 135 -27.96 32.58 -7.79
N SER A 136 -28.23 32.95 -9.05
CA SER A 136 -27.24 33.02 -10.13
C SER A 136 -26.94 34.48 -10.50
N ILE A 137 -25.65 34.84 -10.57
CA ILE A 137 -25.21 36.18 -11.01
C ILE A 137 -24.44 36.03 -12.34
N ILE A 138 -24.95 36.68 -13.40
CA ILE A 138 -24.35 36.69 -14.74
C ILE A 138 -23.63 38.03 -14.94
N ALA A 139 -22.31 38.01 -15.09
CA ALA A 139 -21.53 39.20 -15.45
C ALA A 139 -21.43 39.32 -16.98
N GLY A 140 -21.98 40.41 -17.54
CA GLY A 140 -21.93 40.71 -18.97
C GLY A 140 -20.51 41.10 -19.43
N GLY A 141 -20.06 40.49 -20.52
CA GLY A 141 -18.75 40.73 -21.11
C GLY A 141 -18.59 42.16 -21.62
N GLY A 142 -17.71 42.93 -20.98
CA GLY A 142 -17.20 44.21 -21.45
C GLY A 142 -15.80 44.42 -20.90
N ALA A 143 -14.84 44.69 -21.78
CA ALA A 143 -13.44 44.91 -21.40
C ALA A 143 -13.28 46.24 -20.64
N ALA A 144 -13.45 46.19 -19.32
CA ALA A 144 -13.02 47.23 -18.40
C ALA A 144 -12.65 46.57 -17.05
N GLN A 145 -11.58 47.04 -16.41
CA GLN A 145 -11.24 46.62 -15.04
C GLN A 145 -12.39 46.98 -14.10
N THR A 146 -13.17 45.98 -13.69
CA THR A 146 -14.27 46.15 -12.73
C THR A 146 -13.93 45.41 -11.44
N SER A 147 -13.66 46.15 -10.36
CA SER A 147 -13.73 45.60 -9.01
C SER A 147 -15.20 45.40 -8.65
N THR A 148 -15.64 44.16 -8.49
CA THR A 148 -17.03 43.86 -8.13
C THR A 148 -17.07 43.38 -6.68
N THR A 149 -17.76 44.11 -5.81
CA THR A 149 -17.99 43.73 -4.42
C THR A 149 -19.46 43.36 -4.28
N SER A 150 -19.74 42.11 -3.87
CA SER A 150 -21.09 41.67 -3.52
C SER A 150 -21.17 41.39 -2.04
N THR A 151 -22.16 41.98 -1.36
CA THR A 151 -22.46 41.74 0.05
C THR A 151 -23.83 41.10 0.13
N THR A 152 -23.91 39.91 0.73
CA THR A 152 -25.18 39.22 0.98
C THR A 152 -25.38 39.12 2.48
N THR A 153 -26.52 39.61 2.97
CA THR A 153 -26.91 39.55 4.38
C THR A 153 -28.13 38.65 4.51
N SER A 154 -28.01 37.59 5.32
CA SER A 154 -29.10 36.65 5.58
C SER A 154 -29.39 36.63 7.08
N THR A 155 -30.66 36.83 7.46
CA THR A 155 -31.11 36.76 8.86
C THR A 155 -31.98 35.52 9.02
N ILE A 156 -31.56 34.57 9.86
CA ILE A 156 -32.34 33.38 10.19
C ILE A 156 -32.96 33.61 11.57
N SER A 157 -34.29 33.56 11.65
CA SER A 157 -35.04 33.66 12.90
C SER A 157 -35.62 32.28 13.20
N SER A 158 -35.14 31.59 14.23
CA SER A 158 -35.78 30.37 14.73
C SER A 158 -36.63 30.70 15.95
N VAL A 159 -37.90 30.29 15.93
CA VAL A 159 -38.78 30.26 17.10
C VAL A 159 -38.90 28.79 17.48
N ALA A 160 -38.31 28.40 18.61
CA ALA A 160 -38.45 27.05 19.13
C ALA A 160 -39.75 26.97 19.94
N ASP A 161 -40.78 26.34 19.38
CA ASP A 161 -41.91 25.82 20.17
C ASP A 161 -41.52 24.46 20.74
N GLY A 162 -41.78 24.30 22.04
CA GLY A 162 -41.10 23.35 22.89
C GLY A 162 -41.35 21.87 22.62
N ASN A 163 -40.37 21.11 23.09
CA ASN A 163 -40.40 19.69 23.43
C ASN A 163 -40.21 18.69 22.27
N ASP A 164 -39.01 18.70 21.68
CA ASP A 164 -38.21 17.49 21.40
C ASP A 164 -36.75 17.92 21.18
N SER A 165 -35.81 17.24 21.83
CA SER A 165 -34.37 17.51 21.73
C SER A 165 -33.72 16.59 20.70
N ASP A 166 -32.85 17.20 19.87
CA ASP A 166 -31.86 16.60 18.96
C ASP A 166 -32.29 16.45 17.48
N GLY A 167 -32.26 17.59 16.77
CA GLY A 167 -32.23 17.65 15.30
C GLY A 167 -31.67 18.99 14.81
N GLU A 168 -30.44 19.02 14.27
CA GLU A 168 -29.92 20.19 13.53
C GLU A 168 -30.47 20.17 12.10
N GLU A 169 -31.45 21.02 11.78
CA GLU A 169 -31.80 21.34 10.39
C GLU A 169 -30.69 22.18 9.73
N LYS A 170 -29.97 21.60 8.76
CA LYS A 170 -29.01 22.32 7.91
C LYS A 170 -29.64 22.64 6.55
N GLY A 171 -30.20 23.84 6.39
CA GLY A 171 -30.51 24.40 5.07
C GLY A 171 -29.25 24.85 4.34
N SER A 172 -29.10 24.53 3.05
CA SER A 172 -27.96 24.96 2.21
C SER A 172 -28.35 26.11 1.27
N ILE A 173 -27.44 27.07 1.06
CA ILE A 173 -27.55 28.13 0.04
C ILE A 173 -26.36 27.99 -0.91
N THR A 174 -26.61 27.82 -2.21
CA THR A 174 -25.58 27.72 -3.24
C THR A 174 -25.59 28.96 -4.12
N ILE A 175 -24.45 29.65 -4.24
CA ILE A 175 -24.26 30.81 -5.15
C ILE A 175 -23.32 30.38 -6.28
N GLY A 176 -23.82 30.34 -7.51
CA GLY A 176 -23.04 30.04 -8.71
C GLY A 176 -22.68 31.31 -9.49
N ILE A 177 -21.40 31.50 -9.81
CA ILE A 177 -20.91 32.59 -10.67
C ILE A 177 -20.33 31.98 -11.96
N ILE A 178 -20.87 32.38 -13.11
CA ILE A 178 -20.39 31.96 -14.44
C ILE A 178 -19.59 33.12 -15.03
N ALA A 179 -18.27 32.96 -15.15
CA ALA A 179 -17.41 33.94 -15.81
C ALA A 179 -17.24 33.58 -17.30
N GLY A 180 -17.70 34.47 -18.18
CA GLY A 180 -17.46 34.36 -19.62
C GLY A 180 -16.00 34.65 -19.96
N GLY A 181 -15.40 33.81 -20.80
CA GLY A 181 -13.98 33.87 -21.16
C GLY A 181 -13.55 35.23 -21.73
N GLY A 182 -12.58 35.85 -21.07
CA GLY A 182 -11.89 37.04 -21.51
C GLY A 182 -10.71 37.35 -20.58
N ALA A 183 -9.52 37.51 -21.14
CA ALA A 183 -8.28 37.75 -20.41
C ALA A 183 -8.28 39.13 -19.74
N ALA A 184 -8.69 39.20 -18.47
CA ALA A 184 -8.42 40.34 -17.60
C ALA A 184 -8.34 39.89 -16.13
N GLN A 185 -7.31 40.34 -15.42
CA GLN A 185 -7.12 40.12 -13.98
C GLN A 185 -8.35 40.61 -13.22
N THR A 186 -9.05 39.69 -12.56
CA THR A 186 -10.23 39.99 -11.75
C THR A 186 -9.91 39.64 -10.29
N SER A 187 -9.95 40.62 -9.40
CA SER A 187 -10.01 40.38 -7.95
C SER A 187 -11.46 40.42 -7.51
N ILE A 188 -11.92 39.33 -6.89
CA ILE A 188 -13.28 39.22 -6.35
C ILE A 188 -13.16 39.04 -4.85
N THR A 189 -13.83 39.93 -4.11
CA THR A 189 -13.96 39.87 -2.65
C THR A 189 -15.42 39.62 -2.31
N SER A 190 -15.71 38.48 -1.69
CA SER A 190 -17.04 38.16 -1.16
C SER A 190 -16.99 38.19 0.36
N THR A 191 -17.92 38.95 0.96
CA THR A 191 -18.11 39.00 2.41
C THR A 191 -19.51 38.50 2.73
N THR A 192 -19.59 37.43 3.52
CA THR A 192 -20.84 36.88 4.03
C THR A 192 -20.91 37.16 5.53
N THR A 193 -22.01 37.77 5.97
CA THR A 193 -22.28 38.02 7.39
C THR A 193 -23.56 37.30 7.77
N SER A 194 -23.45 36.36 8.71
CA SER A 194 -24.58 35.61 9.26
C SER A 194 -24.78 36.00 10.71
N THR A 195 -26.03 36.31 11.09
CA THR A 195 -26.41 36.68 12.46
C THR A 195 -27.47 35.70 12.94
N ILE A 196 -27.16 34.97 14.02
CA ILE A 196 -28.11 34.06 14.68
C ILE A 196 -28.53 34.73 15.99
N SER A 197 -29.84 34.88 16.19
CA SER A 197 -30.43 35.36 17.44
C SER A 197 -31.38 34.29 17.97
N SER A 198 -31.06 33.68 19.10
CA SER A 198 -31.96 32.76 19.80
C SER A 198 -32.63 33.48 20.98
N VAL A 199 -33.91 33.18 21.20
CA VAL A 199 -34.67 33.62 22.37
C VAL A 199 -35.19 32.38 23.08
N ALA A 200 -34.71 32.11 24.29
CA ALA A 200 -35.26 31.05 25.11
C ALA A 200 -36.54 31.57 25.81
N ALA A 201 -37.70 31.08 25.42
CA ALA A 201 -38.97 31.35 26.11
C ALA A 201 -39.27 30.21 27.09
N GLY A 202 -39.05 30.45 28.38
CA GLY A 202 -39.54 29.61 29.48
C GLY A 202 -40.32 30.45 30.49
N PRO A 203 -41.39 29.94 31.11
CA PRO A 203 -42.21 30.75 32.00
C PRO A 203 -41.48 30.98 33.32
N GLY A 204 -41.14 32.24 33.62
CA GLY A 204 -40.85 32.67 34.99
C GLY A 204 -39.44 33.17 35.32
N ILE A 205 -38.67 33.73 34.39
CA ILE A 205 -37.42 34.44 34.73
C ILE A 205 -37.38 35.79 34.00
N SER A 206 -37.56 36.87 34.75
CA SER A 206 -37.38 38.25 34.28
C SER A 206 -35.90 38.62 34.40
N ASP A 207 -35.13 38.26 33.37
CA ASP A 207 -33.90 38.92 32.88
C ASP A 207 -33.10 37.89 32.05
N ILE A 208 -33.32 37.90 30.73
CA ILE A 208 -32.55 37.07 29.78
C ILE A 208 -31.71 38.02 28.93
N ALA A 209 -30.38 37.89 29.00
CA ALA A 209 -29.46 38.58 28.11
C ALA A 209 -29.57 37.98 26.69
N GLN A 210 -29.87 38.81 25.70
CA GLN A 210 -29.74 38.45 24.28
C GLN A 210 -28.27 38.22 23.96
N THR A 211 -27.90 36.99 23.63
CA THR A 211 -26.60 36.68 23.01
C THR A 211 -26.78 36.58 21.51
N SER A 212 -26.29 37.57 20.77
CA SER A 212 -26.17 37.53 19.32
C SER A 212 -24.75 37.15 18.93
N THR A 213 -24.56 36.05 18.23
CA THR A 213 -23.27 35.67 17.64
C THR A 213 -23.26 36.08 16.18
N THR A 214 -22.30 36.93 15.80
CA THR A 214 -22.09 37.35 14.42
C THR A 214 -20.79 36.73 13.91
N SER A 215 -20.87 35.92 12.85
CA SER A 215 -19.69 35.45 12.13
C SER A 215 -19.60 36.17 10.79
N THR A 216 -18.41 36.68 10.47
CA THR A 216 -18.13 37.31 9.17
C THR A 216 -16.96 36.57 8.54
N THR A 217 -17.19 36.01 7.35
CA THR A 217 -16.15 35.34 6.57
C THR A 217 -15.90 36.16 5.31
N THR A 218 -14.65 36.63 5.15
CA THR A 218 -14.20 37.35 3.96
C THR A 218 -13.21 36.47 3.21
N SER A 219 -13.55 36.12 1.97
CA SER A 219 -12.64 35.40 1.08
C SER A 219 -12.19 36.33 -0.04
N THR A 220 -10.88 36.43 -0.21
CA THR A 220 -10.22 37.23 -1.27
C THR A 220 -9.40 36.28 -2.11
N ARG A 221 -9.77 36.12 -3.38
CA ARG A 221 -9.03 35.30 -4.32
C ARG A 221 -8.28 36.22 -5.28
N THR A 222 -6.95 36.21 -5.21
CA THR A 222 -6.05 36.91 -6.15
C THR A 222 -5.35 35.90 -7.04
N SER A 223 -5.59 35.96 -8.34
CA SER A 223 -4.79 35.23 -9.33
C SER A 223 -3.46 35.95 -9.54
N SER A 224 -2.39 35.46 -8.91
CA SER A 224 -1.02 35.81 -9.28
C SER A 224 -0.52 34.85 -10.36
N ASN A 225 -0.30 35.36 -11.57
CA ASN A 225 0.47 34.67 -12.60
C ASN A 225 1.92 34.52 -12.13
N ALA A 226 2.25 33.39 -11.53
CA ALA A 226 3.61 32.86 -11.51
C ALA A 226 3.65 31.73 -12.54
N GLY A 227 4.37 31.93 -13.63
CA GLY A 227 4.43 31.00 -14.76
C GLY A 227 5.03 29.65 -14.36
N GLY A 228 4.17 28.66 -14.18
CA GLY A 228 4.50 27.25 -14.37
C GLY A 228 4.08 26.87 -15.79
N ASN A 229 5.02 26.35 -16.59
CA ASN A 229 4.73 25.79 -17.91
C ASN A 229 3.88 24.51 -17.74
N ASP A 230 2.56 24.62 -17.83
CA ASP A 230 1.70 23.50 -18.23
C ASP A 230 1.86 23.30 -19.74
N SER A 231 2.97 22.67 -20.16
CA SER A 231 3.10 22.17 -21.52
C SER A 231 2.36 20.84 -21.63
N ASP A 232 1.03 20.93 -21.54
CA ASP A 232 0.10 19.81 -21.52
C ASP A 232 -0.14 19.28 -22.95
N GLY A 233 0.95 19.01 -23.70
CA GLY A 233 0.91 18.52 -25.08
C GLY A 233 -0.09 19.27 -25.97
N GLU A 234 -0.22 20.60 -25.81
CA GLU A 234 -1.16 21.41 -26.58
C GLU A 234 -0.80 21.33 -28.07
N GLY A 235 -1.52 20.46 -28.80
CA GLY A 235 -1.34 20.23 -30.23
C GLY A 235 -1.47 18.77 -30.67
N THR A 236 -1.19 17.79 -29.80
CA THR A 236 -1.29 16.37 -30.14
C THR A 236 -2.68 15.83 -29.78
N ALA A 237 -3.33 15.18 -30.75
CA ALA A 237 -4.62 14.53 -30.53
C ALA A 237 -4.49 13.44 -29.45
N ILE A 238 -5.46 13.39 -28.54
CA ILE A 238 -5.51 12.36 -27.49
C ILE A 238 -5.77 11.01 -28.16
N THR A 239 -4.95 10.00 -27.85
CA THR A 239 -5.08 8.65 -28.43
C THR A 239 -5.46 7.59 -27.40
N TYR A 240 -5.16 7.83 -26.12
CA TYR A 240 -5.30 6.83 -25.06
C TYR A 240 -6.78 6.56 -24.70
N ARG A 241 -7.20 5.29 -24.82
CA ARG A 241 -8.51 4.77 -24.40
C ARG A 241 -8.34 3.66 -23.34
N PRO A 242 -8.34 4.01 -22.04
CA PRO A 242 -8.18 3.03 -20.97
C PRO A 242 -9.28 1.98 -21.01
N GLY A 243 -8.94 0.71 -20.75
CA GLY A 243 -9.90 -0.40 -20.78
C GLY A 243 -10.13 -1.03 -22.16
N ASP A 244 -9.74 -0.33 -23.23
CA ASP A 244 -9.93 -0.82 -24.59
C ASP A 244 -8.67 -1.53 -25.09
N LEU A 245 -8.49 -2.77 -24.65
CA LEU A 245 -7.32 -3.61 -24.95
C LEU A 245 -7.29 -4.04 -26.43
N THR A 246 -6.45 -3.40 -27.24
CA THR A 246 -6.37 -3.67 -28.69
C THR A 246 -4.94 -3.72 -29.25
N VAL A 247 -3.94 -3.35 -28.46
CA VAL A 247 -2.56 -3.22 -28.92
C VAL A 247 -1.72 -4.38 -28.39
N GLN A 248 -1.26 -5.27 -29.27
CA GLN A 248 -0.32 -6.33 -28.91
C GLN A 248 1.12 -5.85 -29.13
N MET A 249 1.94 -5.83 -28.08
CA MET A 249 3.33 -5.34 -28.12
C MET A 249 4.14 -5.94 -26.97
N GLU A 250 5.39 -6.34 -27.21
CA GLU A 250 6.30 -6.85 -26.16
C GLU A 250 5.68 -7.98 -25.31
N GLU A 251 4.92 -8.89 -25.94
CA GLU A 251 4.17 -9.99 -25.27
C GLU A 251 3.00 -9.52 -24.37
N LEU A 252 2.72 -8.21 -24.33
CA LEU A 252 1.60 -7.59 -23.63
C LEU A 252 0.43 -7.30 -24.57
N LEU A 253 -0.77 -7.35 -24.02
CA LEU A 253 -1.98 -6.78 -24.60
C LEU A 253 -2.33 -5.50 -23.84
N LEU A 254 -2.18 -4.36 -24.52
CA LEU A 254 -2.30 -3.02 -23.95
C LEU A 254 -3.60 -2.32 -24.39
N SER A 255 -4.06 -1.40 -23.55
CA SER A 255 -5.08 -0.42 -23.91
C SER A 255 -4.66 0.40 -25.14
N THR A 256 -5.65 0.75 -25.97
CA THR A 256 -5.46 1.55 -27.18
C THR A 256 -4.75 2.86 -26.88
N GLY A 257 -3.70 3.18 -27.66
CA GLY A 257 -2.91 4.40 -27.51
C GLY A 257 -1.71 4.28 -26.54
N LEU A 258 -1.44 3.07 -26.02
CA LEU A 258 -0.22 2.77 -25.29
C LEU A 258 0.85 2.14 -26.19
N LYS A 259 2.11 2.32 -25.78
CA LYS A 259 3.30 1.62 -26.27
C LYS A 259 4.05 1.03 -25.09
N ALA A 260 4.85 0.00 -25.33
CA ALA A 260 5.72 -0.62 -24.34
C ALA A 260 7.10 -0.89 -24.92
N ARG A 261 8.11 -0.99 -24.05
CA ARG A 261 9.42 -1.57 -24.35
C ARG A 261 9.94 -2.37 -23.16
N THR A 262 10.64 -3.46 -23.42
CA THR A 262 11.43 -4.14 -22.38
C THR A 262 12.62 -3.27 -21.98
N ILE A 263 12.83 -3.05 -20.67
CA ILE A 263 13.99 -2.29 -20.13
C ILE A 263 15.07 -3.24 -19.63
N ALA A 264 14.67 -4.32 -18.96
CA ALA A 264 15.58 -5.27 -18.34
C ALA A 264 14.95 -6.67 -18.27
N ARG A 265 15.81 -7.69 -18.25
CA ARG A 265 15.47 -9.10 -18.07
C ARG A 265 16.40 -9.69 -17.03
N GLU A 266 15.88 -10.54 -16.14
CA GLU A 266 16.67 -11.13 -15.07
C GLU A 266 17.90 -11.85 -15.62
N GLU A 267 19.02 -11.75 -14.89
CA GLU A 267 20.31 -12.34 -15.27
C GLU A 267 20.96 -11.77 -16.56
N GLU A 268 20.32 -10.82 -17.25
CA GLU A 268 20.89 -10.09 -18.37
C GLU A 268 21.48 -8.73 -17.94
N TYR A 269 22.54 -8.29 -18.60
CA TYR A 269 23.08 -6.94 -18.40
C TYR A 269 22.14 -5.91 -19.00
N VAL A 270 21.81 -4.87 -18.24
CA VAL A 270 20.87 -3.82 -18.64
C VAL A 270 21.52 -2.96 -19.73
N PRO A 271 20.92 -2.86 -20.93
CA PRO A 271 21.46 -2.04 -22.00
C PRO A 271 21.25 -0.55 -21.73
N TYR A 272 22.26 0.26 -22.05
CA TYR A 272 22.23 1.71 -21.89
C TYR A 272 22.06 2.42 -23.23
N ALA A 273 21.53 3.64 -23.19
CA ALA A 273 21.23 4.45 -24.37
C ALA A 273 22.44 4.74 -25.28
N ASN A 274 23.65 4.73 -24.71
CA ASN A 274 24.89 4.98 -25.43
C ASN A 274 25.51 3.71 -26.07
N GLY A 275 24.84 2.56 -25.97
CA GLY A 275 25.31 1.27 -26.46
C GLY A 275 26.20 0.50 -25.47
N ASP A 276 26.51 1.08 -24.30
CA ASP A 276 27.11 0.33 -23.20
C ASP A 276 26.04 -0.52 -22.49
N GLN A 277 26.46 -1.26 -21.47
CA GLN A 277 25.57 -2.04 -20.60
C GLN A 277 26.03 -1.94 -19.14
N SER A 278 25.18 -2.39 -18.22
CA SER A 278 25.51 -2.45 -16.80
C SER A 278 26.69 -3.39 -16.50
N SER A 279 27.35 -3.16 -15.37
CA SER A 279 28.45 -4.02 -14.89
C SER A 279 27.96 -5.23 -14.11
N ARG A 280 26.67 -5.28 -13.80
CA ARG A 280 25.99 -6.39 -13.12
C ARG A 280 24.66 -6.69 -13.83
N PRO A 281 24.24 -7.96 -13.90
CA PRO A 281 22.96 -8.29 -14.49
C PRO A 281 21.80 -7.76 -13.65
N PHE A 282 20.65 -7.54 -14.30
CA PHE A 282 19.40 -7.25 -13.62
C PHE A 282 19.05 -8.37 -12.63
N HIS A 283 18.50 -7.98 -11.48
CA HIS A 283 18.15 -8.95 -10.45
C HIS A 283 16.96 -9.81 -10.88
N ARG A 284 16.81 -10.92 -10.19
CA ARG A 284 15.74 -11.89 -10.40
C ARG A 284 14.55 -11.58 -9.53
N LEU A 285 13.37 -12.10 -9.90
CA LEU A 285 12.11 -11.86 -9.20
C LEU A 285 11.92 -10.35 -8.87
N PRO A 286 11.95 -9.47 -9.89
CA PRO A 286 11.68 -8.06 -9.70
C PRO A 286 10.27 -7.89 -9.13
N ASP A 287 10.19 -7.17 -8.02
CA ASP A 287 8.96 -6.94 -7.28
C ASP A 287 8.61 -5.45 -7.23
N PHE A 288 7.86 -4.99 -6.23
CA PHE A 288 7.44 -3.59 -6.11
C PHE A 288 8.58 -2.62 -6.33
N GLY A 289 8.22 -1.49 -6.94
CA GLY A 289 9.15 -0.45 -7.30
C GLY A 289 8.64 0.94 -7.01
N GLY A 290 9.55 1.90 -7.11
CA GLY A 290 9.28 3.30 -6.84
C GLY A 290 10.21 4.21 -7.63
N THR A 291 9.70 5.38 -8.00
CA THR A 291 10.46 6.37 -8.78
C THR A 291 10.89 7.60 -7.97
N PHE A 292 12.06 8.13 -8.25
CA PHE A 292 12.64 9.26 -7.52
C PHE A 292 13.28 10.24 -8.48
N LEU A 293 12.83 11.51 -8.47
CA LEU A 293 13.46 12.56 -9.26
C LEU A 293 14.89 12.77 -8.77
N ILE A 294 15.87 12.81 -9.69
CA ILE A 294 17.25 13.06 -9.30
C ILE A 294 17.38 14.55 -8.93
N PRO A 295 17.72 14.88 -7.68
CA PRO A 295 17.85 16.27 -7.27
C PRO A 295 19.04 16.92 -7.99
N ASP A 296 18.94 18.23 -8.25
CA ASP A 296 19.99 18.98 -8.95
C ASP A 296 21.37 18.88 -8.29
N SER A 297 21.42 18.65 -6.97
CA SER A 297 22.65 18.43 -6.21
C SER A 297 23.35 17.10 -6.52
N LEU A 298 22.63 16.09 -7.01
CA LEU A 298 23.16 14.78 -7.41
C LEU A 298 23.20 14.61 -8.93
N ALA A 299 22.51 15.48 -9.68
CA ALA A 299 22.42 15.40 -11.12
C ALA A 299 23.76 15.66 -11.82
N THR A 300 24.12 14.76 -12.72
CA THR A 300 25.15 14.99 -13.73
C THR A 300 24.53 15.65 -14.96
N LYS A 301 25.35 16.09 -15.92
CA LYS A 301 24.84 16.55 -17.23
C LYS A 301 23.94 15.52 -17.93
N LYS A 302 24.19 14.21 -17.72
CA LYS A 302 23.42 13.12 -18.33
C LYS A 302 22.11 12.83 -17.59
N THR A 303 22.08 13.10 -16.29
CA THR A 303 20.96 12.72 -15.40
C THR A 303 20.13 13.92 -14.94
N LYS A 304 20.45 15.13 -15.39
CA LYS A 304 19.70 16.34 -15.06
C LYS A 304 18.26 16.26 -15.58
N GLY A 305 17.30 16.42 -14.68
CA GLY A 305 15.87 16.23 -14.95
C GLY A 305 15.47 14.77 -15.16
N GLY A 306 16.40 13.82 -14.94
CA GLY A 306 16.13 12.39 -14.95
C GLY A 306 15.65 11.90 -13.60
N TRP A 307 15.41 10.59 -13.51
CA TRP A 307 14.88 9.94 -12.30
C TRP A 307 15.49 8.55 -12.14
N VAL A 308 15.34 7.98 -10.96
CA VAL A 308 15.67 6.59 -10.65
C VAL A 308 14.37 5.80 -10.48
N TYR A 309 14.30 4.59 -11.02
CA TYR A 309 13.33 3.57 -10.63
C TYR A 309 14.05 2.53 -9.77
N VAL A 310 13.58 2.31 -8.55
CA VAL A 310 14.02 1.20 -7.71
C VAL A 310 13.06 0.03 -7.86
N SER A 311 13.56 -1.19 -7.68
CA SER A 311 12.83 -2.45 -7.80
C SER A 311 13.37 -3.43 -6.77
N ASN A 312 12.49 -3.98 -5.96
CA ASN A 312 12.86 -5.04 -5.02
C ASN A 312 13.17 -6.36 -5.75
N SER A 313 13.92 -7.24 -5.10
CA SER A 313 14.23 -8.60 -5.52
C SER A 313 13.69 -9.60 -4.48
N GLU A 314 12.69 -10.39 -4.84
CA GLU A 314 12.01 -11.30 -3.91
C GLU A 314 12.79 -12.63 -3.70
N ILE A 315 14.08 -12.67 -4.04
CA ILE A 315 14.87 -13.90 -3.89
C ILE A 315 15.05 -14.26 -2.41
N LYS A 316 14.48 -15.40 -2.03
CA LYS A 316 14.56 -15.96 -0.67
C LYS A 316 15.93 -16.61 -0.42
N ALA A 317 16.42 -16.45 0.80
CA ALA A 317 17.64 -17.08 1.29
C ALA A 317 17.45 -18.60 1.30
N LYS A 318 18.50 -19.31 0.91
CA LYS A 318 18.53 -20.78 0.80
C LYS A 318 19.81 -21.32 1.44
N ASN A 319 19.90 -22.64 1.62
CA ASN A 319 21.07 -23.25 2.25
C ASN A 319 22.40 -22.96 1.52
N ASP A 320 22.34 -22.81 0.20
CA ASP A 320 23.46 -22.48 -0.69
C ASP A 320 23.68 -20.97 -0.86
N ASN A 321 22.76 -20.15 -0.37
CA ASN A 321 22.91 -18.71 -0.26
C ASN A 321 22.19 -18.18 1.00
N PRO A 322 22.83 -18.31 2.18
CA PRO A 322 22.18 -18.07 3.46
C PRO A 322 21.88 -16.60 3.73
N GLU A 323 22.56 -15.67 3.04
CA GLU A 323 22.37 -14.22 3.19
C GLU A 323 21.26 -13.66 2.27
N GLY A 324 20.68 -14.47 1.37
CA GLY A 324 19.70 -14.00 0.37
C GLY A 324 20.35 -13.30 -0.83
N LEU A 325 19.75 -13.46 -2.02
CA LEU A 325 20.10 -12.65 -3.21
C LEU A 325 18.99 -11.61 -3.46
N GLY A 326 18.26 -11.26 -2.40
CA GLY A 326 17.29 -10.19 -2.44
C GLY A 326 17.99 -8.84 -2.54
N GLY A 327 17.26 -7.79 -2.20
CA GLY A 327 17.74 -6.43 -2.18
C GLY A 327 16.93 -5.54 -3.10
N VAL A 328 17.56 -4.44 -3.51
CA VAL A 328 16.93 -3.39 -4.31
C VAL A 328 17.85 -3.02 -5.46
N GLY A 329 17.41 -3.26 -6.68
CA GLY A 329 18.03 -2.72 -7.89
C GLY A 329 17.53 -1.30 -8.17
N ALA A 330 18.38 -0.46 -8.75
CA ALA A 330 18.07 0.90 -9.15
C ALA A 330 18.47 1.12 -10.61
N ILE A 331 17.51 1.50 -11.45
CA ILE A 331 17.70 1.89 -12.85
C ILE A 331 17.60 3.42 -12.93
N THR A 332 18.64 4.07 -13.42
CA THR A 332 18.69 5.51 -13.62
C THR A 332 18.31 5.86 -15.05
N PHE A 333 17.38 6.79 -15.21
CA PHE A 333 16.94 7.35 -16.48
C PHE A 333 17.45 8.78 -16.65
N ASN A 334 17.74 9.17 -17.89
CA ASN A 334 17.89 10.57 -18.26
C ASN A 334 16.50 11.25 -18.36
N SER A 335 16.46 12.56 -18.63
CA SER A 335 15.21 13.31 -18.77
C SER A 335 14.37 12.96 -20.01
N ALA A 336 14.93 12.22 -20.97
CA ALA A 336 14.20 11.68 -22.11
C ALA A 336 13.63 10.27 -21.84
N GLY A 337 13.86 9.73 -20.63
CA GLY A 337 13.46 8.38 -20.26
C GLY A 337 14.39 7.29 -20.78
N ASP A 338 15.60 7.58 -21.24
CA ASP A 338 16.54 6.53 -21.62
C ASP A 338 17.35 6.03 -20.42
N VAL A 339 17.62 4.73 -20.37
CA VAL A 339 18.45 4.11 -19.33
C VAL A 339 19.90 4.52 -19.47
N VAL A 340 20.51 4.96 -18.36
CA VAL A 340 21.91 5.39 -18.31
C VAL A 340 22.74 4.71 -17.23
N GLU A 341 22.11 4.05 -16.25
CA GLU A 341 22.80 3.29 -15.21
C GLU A 341 21.86 2.22 -14.62
N TYR A 342 22.44 1.09 -14.20
CA TYR A 342 21.83 0.14 -13.28
C TYR A 342 22.83 -0.28 -12.19
N LYS A 343 22.36 -0.37 -10.95
CA LYS A 343 23.14 -0.86 -9.79
C LYS A 343 22.22 -1.45 -8.72
N MET A 344 22.78 -2.22 -7.79
CA MET A 344 22.10 -2.57 -6.54
C MET A 344 22.34 -1.47 -5.51
N VAL A 345 21.28 -1.00 -4.86
CA VAL A 345 21.31 0.00 -3.77
C VAL A 345 21.01 -0.62 -2.40
N LEU A 346 20.51 -1.86 -2.37
CA LEU A 346 20.45 -2.72 -1.19
C LEU A 346 20.88 -4.13 -1.57
N THR A 347 21.69 -4.77 -0.73
CA THR A 347 22.15 -6.16 -0.87
C THR A 347 22.29 -6.79 0.52
N GLY A 348 22.41 -8.12 0.60
CA GLY A 348 22.53 -8.83 1.88
C GLY A 348 21.20 -8.90 2.64
N THR A 349 20.10 -8.80 1.91
CA THR A 349 18.71 -8.95 2.37
C THR A 349 18.03 -10.04 1.55
N THR A 350 16.83 -10.42 1.96
CA THR A 350 16.13 -11.56 1.39
C THR A 350 14.63 -11.34 1.28
N ALA A 351 14.02 -11.94 0.24
CA ALA A 351 12.56 -11.92 0.06
C ALA A 351 12.02 -10.48 0.11
N ASN A 352 12.73 -9.53 -0.51
CA ASN A 352 12.27 -8.15 -0.59
C ASN A 352 11.05 -8.15 -1.51
N CYS A 353 9.85 -8.02 -0.92
CA CYS A 353 8.58 -8.14 -1.61
C CYS A 353 8.08 -6.76 -2.00
N GLY A 354 7.10 -6.22 -1.28
CA GLY A 354 6.62 -4.86 -1.46
C GLY A 354 7.52 -3.75 -0.87
N GLY A 355 6.99 -2.53 -0.87
CA GLY A 355 7.67 -1.37 -0.29
C GLY A 355 6.90 -0.08 -0.44
N GLY A 356 7.58 1.05 -0.27
CA GLY A 356 6.97 2.37 -0.47
C GLY A 356 7.93 3.54 -0.29
N LYS A 357 7.54 4.71 -0.79
CA LYS A 357 8.36 5.93 -0.69
C LYS A 357 8.12 6.65 0.62
N THR A 358 9.18 7.15 1.25
CA THR A 358 9.07 8.08 2.38
C THR A 358 8.84 9.51 1.92
N ALA A 359 8.37 10.38 2.83
CA ALA A 359 8.20 11.81 2.59
C ALA A 359 9.52 12.55 2.27
N TRP A 360 10.67 11.93 2.56
CA TRP A 360 12.01 12.50 2.35
C TRP A 360 12.80 11.79 1.25
N ASN A 361 12.10 11.14 0.32
CA ASN A 361 12.65 10.54 -0.90
C ASN A 361 13.62 9.38 -0.68
N THR A 362 13.36 8.55 0.33
CA THR A 362 13.96 7.22 0.48
C THR A 362 12.94 6.12 0.14
N TRP A 363 13.41 4.92 -0.12
CA TRP A 363 12.59 3.74 -0.37
C TRP A 363 12.56 2.83 0.86
N ILE A 364 11.39 2.41 1.30
CA ILE A 364 11.26 1.34 2.28
C ILE A 364 11.09 0.02 1.53
N SER A 365 12.04 -0.89 1.70
CA SER A 365 11.99 -2.25 1.17
C SER A 365 11.62 -3.21 2.30
N CYS A 366 10.64 -4.09 2.06
CA CYS A 366 10.07 -4.95 3.08
C CYS A 366 10.43 -6.42 2.80
N GLU A 367 10.98 -7.12 3.79
CA GLU A 367 11.28 -8.55 3.66
C GLU A 367 10.10 -9.43 4.10
N GLU A 368 9.71 -10.37 3.25
CA GLU A 368 8.70 -11.39 3.53
C GLU A 368 9.33 -12.66 4.14
N SER A 369 9.95 -12.53 5.32
CA SER A 369 10.81 -13.57 5.92
C SER A 369 10.44 -13.98 7.35
N GLY A 370 9.16 -13.87 7.71
CA GLY A 370 8.61 -14.26 9.00
C GLY A 370 9.36 -13.59 10.16
N ARG A 371 9.76 -14.37 11.18
CA ARG A 371 10.46 -13.82 12.36
C ARG A 371 11.80 -13.12 12.06
N PHE A 372 12.32 -13.24 10.84
CA PHE A 372 13.57 -12.62 10.44
C PHE A 372 13.37 -11.45 9.47
N GLY A 373 12.18 -11.28 8.91
CA GLY A 373 11.92 -10.20 7.96
C GLY A 373 12.05 -8.84 8.63
N GLN A 374 12.68 -7.90 7.94
CA GLN A 374 12.84 -6.52 8.37
C GLN A 374 12.35 -5.54 7.29
N CYS A 375 12.19 -4.28 7.68
CA CYS A 375 11.93 -3.18 6.75
C CYS A 375 13.17 -2.31 6.68
N TYR A 376 13.73 -2.13 5.49
CA TYR A 376 14.96 -1.37 5.25
C TYR A 376 14.63 -0.03 4.61
N GLU A 377 15.16 1.04 5.18
CA GLU A 377 15.22 2.33 4.52
C GLU A 377 16.43 2.38 3.60
N VAL A 378 16.19 2.66 2.32
CA VAL A 378 17.15 2.56 1.21
C VAL A 378 17.24 3.91 0.52
N ASP A 379 18.48 4.37 0.30
CA ASP A 379 18.75 5.53 -0.54
C ASP A 379 18.68 5.13 -2.02
N PRO A 380 17.69 5.63 -2.79
CA PRO A 380 17.50 5.23 -4.18
C PRO A 380 18.67 5.66 -5.08
N TYR A 381 19.45 6.67 -4.67
CA TYR A 381 20.59 7.18 -5.44
C TYR A 381 21.90 6.44 -5.13
N GLY A 382 21.90 5.59 -4.10
CA GLY A 382 23.06 4.82 -3.66
C GLY A 382 24.21 5.67 -3.09
N GLN A 383 23.91 6.79 -2.43
CA GLN A 383 24.90 7.60 -1.71
C GLN A 383 25.13 7.09 -0.28
N SER A 384 24.21 6.31 0.27
CA SER A 384 24.29 5.74 1.61
C SER A 384 23.78 4.29 1.65
N GLU A 385 24.26 3.51 2.62
CA GLU A 385 23.84 2.13 2.83
C GLU A 385 22.43 2.05 3.40
N GLY A 386 21.70 1.01 3.03
CA GLY A 386 20.38 0.74 3.58
C GLY A 386 20.41 0.42 5.07
N ARG A 387 19.37 0.84 5.80
CA ARG A 387 19.30 0.72 7.26
C ARG A 387 18.00 0.10 7.71
N VAL A 388 18.06 -0.83 8.66
CA VAL A 388 16.86 -1.39 9.28
C VAL A 388 16.08 -0.29 10.01
N THR A 389 14.77 -0.29 9.80
CA THR A 389 13.82 0.64 10.43
C THR A 389 13.15 0.02 11.64
N VAL A 390 12.55 0.86 12.48
CA VAL A 390 11.73 0.41 13.62
C VAL A 390 10.45 -0.34 13.22
N LEU A 391 10.02 -0.24 11.95
CA LEU A 391 8.82 -0.89 11.43
C LEU A 391 8.93 -2.42 11.47
N GLY A 392 10.13 -2.95 11.22
CA GLY A 392 10.39 -4.39 11.22
C GLY A 392 10.22 -5.03 12.61
N GLY A 393 10.72 -4.36 13.66
CA GLY A 393 10.60 -4.83 15.04
C GLY A 393 11.09 -6.28 15.21
N ASP A 394 10.27 -7.11 15.86
CA ASP A 394 10.53 -8.55 16.09
C ASP A 394 10.35 -9.44 14.84
N GLY A 395 10.15 -8.82 13.68
CA GLY A 395 9.99 -9.45 12.39
C GLY A 395 8.54 -9.71 11.95
N GLY A 396 8.38 -9.98 10.67
CA GLY A 396 7.12 -10.26 10.00
C GLY A 396 7.31 -10.66 8.53
N ASN A 397 6.20 -11.03 7.89
CA ASN A 397 6.10 -11.07 6.43
C ASN A 397 5.65 -9.67 5.97
N PHE A 398 6.57 -8.71 5.85
CA PHE A 398 6.18 -7.35 5.53
C PHE A 398 6.00 -7.16 4.04
N GLU A 399 4.93 -6.46 3.67
CA GLU A 399 4.59 -6.22 2.28
C GLU A 399 4.92 -4.81 1.88
N SER A 400 4.07 -3.85 2.20
CA SER A 400 4.14 -2.51 1.59
C SER A 400 4.14 -1.42 2.64
N PHE A 401 4.63 -0.25 2.24
CA PHE A 401 4.78 0.91 3.12
C PHE A 401 4.02 2.12 2.58
N ALA A 402 3.37 2.86 3.48
CA ALA A 402 2.80 4.17 3.19
C ALA A 402 2.99 5.12 4.38
N TYR A 403 2.70 6.41 4.19
CA TYR A 403 2.76 7.39 5.26
C TYR A 403 1.61 8.41 5.16
N ASP A 404 1.21 8.96 6.31
CA ASP A 404 0.36 10.14 6.42
C ASP A 404 1.10 11.19 7.25
N ASP A 405 1.52 12.28 6.62
CA ASP A 405 2.21 13.38 7.27
C ASP A 405 1.48 14.73 7.12
N ARG A 406 0.15 14.68 6.87
CA ARG A 406 -0.70 15.87 6.81
C ARG A 406 -0.67 16.64 8.13
N GLU A 407 -0.64 15.91 9.24
CA GLU A 407 -0.28 16.46 10.56
C GLU A 407 1.23 16.30 10.80
N LYS A 408 2.03 17.30 10.40
CA LYS A 408 3.51 17.24 10.54
C LYS A 408 3.99 17.01 11.98
N SER A 409 3.26 17.47 13.00
CA SER A 409 3.60 17.21 14.41
C SER A 409 3.45 15.76 14.82
N LYS A 410 2.69 14.96 14.06
CA LYS A 410 2.37 13.57 14.39
C LYS A 410 2.24 12.75 13.10
N PRO A 411 3.32 12.60 12.31
CA PRO A 411 3.28 11.79 11.10
C PRO A 411 3.08 10.31 11.47
N ARG A 412 2.39 9.58 10.60
CA ARG A 412 2.08 8.16 10.78
C ARG A 412 2.69 7.38 9.62
N PHE A 413 3.28 6.24 9.95
CA PHE A 413 3.95 5.37 9.00
C PHE A 413 3.35 3.99 9.08
N PHE A 414 2.95 3.43 7.95
CA PHE A 414 2.16 2.21 7.88
C PHE A 414 2.94 1.10 7.19
N VAL A 415 2.79 -0.14 7.68
CA VAL A 415 3.28 -1.32 6.97
C VAL A 415 2.27 -2.46 7.05
N THR A 416 2.07 -3.14 5.92
CA THR A 416 1.20 -4.32 5.79
C THR A 416 1.97 -5.61 6.05
N HIS A 417 1.23 -6.68 6.36
CA HIS A 417 1.79 -7.97 6.77
C HIS A 417 1.07 -9.12 6.06
N ASP A 418 1.73 -9.78 5.09
CA ASP A 418 1.17 -10.94 4.38
C ASP A 418 1.17 -12.18 5.27
N LYS A 419 0.11 -12.28 6.07
CA LYS A 419 -0.20 -13.46 6.86
C LYS A 419 -1.69 -13.52 7.14
N ALA A 420 -2.20 -14.74 7.33
CA ALA A 420 -3.61 -14.97 7.69
C ALA A 420 -4.06 -14.26 8.99
N ASN A 421 -3.14 -13.79 9.82
CA ASN A 421 -3.40 -12.94 10.97
C ASN A 421 -2.38 -11.78 11.06
N GLY A 422 -1.83 -11.36 9.92
CA GLY A 422 -0.84 -10.29 9.83
C GLY A 422 -1.50 -8.94 10.11
N GLU A 423 -1.07 -8.30 11.19
CA GLU A 423 -1.55 -6.99 11.57
C GLU A 423 -1.08 -5.88 10.60
N LEU A 424 -1.93 -4.88 10.35
CA LEU A 424 -1.48 -3.61 9.76
C LEU A 424 -0.91 -2.74 10.88
N ARG A 425 0.38 -2.37 10.75
CA ARG A 425 1.10 -1.60 11.77
C ARG A 425 1.07 -0.12 11.45
N ARG A 426 1.03 0.70 12.49
CA ARG A 426 1.26 2.16 12.46
C ARG A 426 2.36 2.53 13.43
N PHE A 427 3.38 3.23 12.95
CA PHE A 427 4.41 3.85 13.76
C PHE A 427 4.22 5.38 13.82
N THR A 428 4.29 5.94 15.02
CA THR A 428 4.29 7.39 15.28
C THR A 428 5.53 7.77 16.08
N PRO A 429 6.46 8.59 15.53
CA PRO A 429 7.68 8.97 16.24
C PRO A 429 7.38 9.92 17.41
N ASP A 430 8.15 9.83 18.50
CA ASP A 430 7.95 10.68 19.70
C ASP A 430 8.29 12.15 19.41
N ASN A 431 9.25 12.40 18.52
CA ASN A 431 9.81 13.71 18.24
C ASN A 431 9.87 13.98 16.73
N ALA A 432 8.70 14.16 16.11
CA ALA A 432 8.58 14.42 14.68
C ALA A 432 9.27 15.74 14.27
N TRP A 433 10.14 15.67 13.26
CA TRP A 433 10.81 16.83 12.62
C TRP A 433 11.53 17.79 13.57
N ALA A 434 11.91 17.36 14.77
CA ALA A 434 12.69 18.16 15.72
C ALA A 434 14.09 18.52 15.17
N LYS A 435 14.57 17.81 14.15
CA LYS A 435 15.82 18.06 13.43
C LYS A 435 15.54 18.17 11.93
N PRO A 436 16.23 19.07 11.20
CA PRO A 436 16.22 19.05 9.74
C PRO A 436 16.70 17.68 9.22
N ASN A 437 15.99 17.11 8.24
CA ASN A 437 16.28 15.81 7.62
C ASN A 437 16.24 14.61 8.57
N ASN A 438 15.39 14.65 9.61
CA ASN A 438 15.28 13.51 10.52
C ASN A 438 14.74 12.28 9.79
N MET A 439 15.51 11.19 9.76
CA MET A 439 15.05 9.88 9.27
C MET A 439 14.19 9.25 10.36
N LEU A 440 12.90 9.59 10.36
CA LEU A 440 11.98 9.33 11.47
C LEU A 440 11.80 7.85 11.80
N LEU A 441 12.13 6.96 10.86
CA LEU A 441 11.99 5.50 10.99
C LEU A 441 13.13 4.83 11.77
N HIS A 442 14.04 5.61 12.37
CA HIS A 442 15.12 5.12 13.23
C HIS A 442 15.09 5.70 14.65
N GLU A 443 14.04 6.44 14.98
CA GLU A 443 13.87 7.12 16.27
C GLU A 443 12.93 6.33 17.19
N SER A 444 12.86 6.72 18.45
CA SER A 444 11.83 6.20 19.37
C SER A 444 10.45 6.68 18.95
N GLY A 445 9.44 5.88 19.27
CA GLY A 445 8.05 6.18 18.97
C GLY A 445 7.12 5.09 19.46
N THR A 446 5.85 5.26 19.12
CA THR A 446 4.79 4.33 19.47
C THR A 446 4.43 3.47 18.26
N MET A 447 4.38 2.15 18.46
CA MET A 447 3.88 1.18 17.49
C MET A 447 2.45 0.76 17.88
N GLU A 448 1.54 0.84 16.94
CA GLU A 448 0.13 0.51 17.09
C GLU A 448 -0.36 -0.38 15.94
N TYR A 449 -1.52 -1.00 16.11
CA TYR A 449 -2.08 -1.99 15.21
C TYR A 449 -3.55 -1.70 14.93
N LEU A 450 -3.97 -1.90 13.67
CA LEU A 450 -5.34 -1.61 13.24
C LEU A 450 -6.36 -2.57 13.86
N VAL A 451 -7.44 -2.01 14.39
CA VAL A 451 -8.62 -2.73 14.88
C VAL A 451 -9.85 -2.23 14.12
N LEU A 452 -10.53 -3.11 13.37
CA LEU A 452 -11.78 -2.78 12.70
C LEU A 452 -12.96 -3.15 13.59
N THR A 453 -13.96 -2.27 13.61
CA THR A 453 -15.26 -2.48 14.26
C THR A 453 -16.34 -2.32 13.19
N PRO A 454 -16.76 -3.41 12.52
CA PRO A 454 -17.79 -3.36 11.51
C PRO A 454 -19.12 -2.83 12.05
N ASP A 455 -19.90 -2.20 11.19
CA ASP A 455 -21.30 -1.89 11.51
C ASP A 455 -22.10 -3.19 11.73
N GLU A 456 -23.09 -3.15 12.63
CA GLU A 456 -23.88 -4.34 12.98
C GLU A 456 -24.74 -4.84 11.82
N THR A 457 -25.09 -3.97 10.88
CA THR A 457 -26.01 -4.24 9.77
C THR A 457 -25.31 -4.38 8.43
N ASP A 458 -24.14 -3.78 8.27
CA ASP A 458 -23.34 -3.83 7.04
C ASP A 458 -21.84 -3.96 7.37
N ASP A 459 -21.28 -5.16 7.18
CA ASP A 459 -19.87 -5.41 7.49
C ASP A 459 -18.90 -4.71 6.53
N THR A 460 -19.41 -4.15 5.42
CA THR A 460 -18.61 -3.41 4.44
C THR A 460 -18.23 -2.01 4.91
N ILE A 461 -18.83 -1.52 5.98
CA ILE A 461 -18.52 -0.23 6.59
C ILE A 461 -18.31 -0.40 8.10
N GLY A 462 -17.74 0.62 8.74
CA GLY A 462 -17.65 0.65 10.19
C GLY A 462 -16.67 1.70 10.68
N ASN A 463 -16.27 1.55 11.94
CA ASN A 463 -15.24 2.37 12.57
C ASN A 463 -13.94 1.59 12.66
N TYR A 464 -12.82 2.30 12.82
CA TYR A 464 -11.55 1.68 13.19
C TYR A 464 -10.92 2.38 14.38
N SER A 465 -9.99 1.69 15.04
CA SER A 465 -9.13 2.26 16.06
C SER A 465 -7.73 1.66 15.97
N TRP A 466 -6.81 2.21 16.77
CA TRP A 466 -5.43 1.77 16.85
C TRP A 466 -5.12 1.34 18.28
N THR A 467 -4.54 0.15 18.43
CA THR A 467 -4.18 -0.43 19.73
C THR A 467 -2.68 -0.69 19.83
N THR A 468 -2.08 -0.53 21.00
CA THR A 468 -0.71 -0.98 21.26
C THR A 468 -0.63 -2.49 21.56
N ASN A 469 -1.79 -3.16 21.68
CA ASN A 469 -1.86 -4.60 21.93
C ASN A 469 -1.77 -5.38 20.61
N LEU A 470 -0.59 -5.93 20.32
CA LEU A 470 -0.34 -6.76 19.14
C LEU A 470 -1.33 -7.94 19.00
N THR A 471 -1.75 -8.54 20.12
CA THR A 471 -2.68 -9.68 20.07
C THR A 471 -4.04 -9.24 19.54
N GLU A 472 -4.52 -8.07 19.96
CA GLU A 472 -5.78 -7.50 19.50
C GLU A 472 -5.74 -7.14 18.01
N GLY A 473 -4.66 -6.47 17.56
CA GLY A 473 -4.45 -6.20 16.13
C GLY A 473 -4.43 -7.48 15.28
N LYS A 474 -3.76 -8.54 15.73
CA LYS A 474 -3.74 -9.85 15.05
C LYS A 474 -5.11 -10.53 15.02
N MET A 475 -5.91 -10.39 16.09
CA MET A 475 -7.26 -10.93 16.12
C MET A 475 -8.18 -10.19 15.14
N SER A 476 -8.09 -8.86 15.10
CA SER A 476 -8.78 -8.02 14.13
C SER A 476 -8.42 -8.39 12.69
N ALA A 477 -7.13 -8.48 12.37
CA ALA A 477 -6.65 -8.89 11.04
C ALA A 477 -7.21 -10.26 10.63
N LYS A 478 -7.10 -11.26 11.53
CA LYS A 478 -7.62 -12.60 11.27
C LYS A 478 -9.12 -12.62 10.98
N ALA A 479 -9.88 -11.74 11.63
CA ALA A 479 -11.33 -11.66 11.47
C ALA A 479 -11.74 -10.87 10.22
N HIS A 480 -11.00 -9.81 9.87
CA HIS A 480 -11.49 -8.78 8.95
C HIS A 480 -10.60 -8.49 7.74
N PHE A 481 -9.28 -8.69 7.80
CA PHE A 481 -8.35 -8.35 6.71
C PHE A 481 -7.09 -9.24 6.75
N ARG A 482 -7.14 -10.37 6.07
CA ARG A 482 -6.07 -11.37 6.07
C ARG A 482 -5.18 -11.18 4.87
N ASN A 483 -3.88 -11.49 5.02
CA ASN A 483 -2.93 -11.48 3.89
C ASN A 483 -2.97 -10.12 3.18
N VAL A 484 -2.67 -9.05 3.92
CA VAL A 484 -2.73 -7.70 3.36
C VAL A 484 -1.43 -7.37 2.63
N GLU A 485 -1.57 -6.84 1.41
CA GLU A 485 -0.48 -6.64 0.45
C GLU A 485 -0.20 -5.15 0.26
N GLY A 486 -0.48 -4.60 -0.92
CA GLY A 486 -0.33 -3.20 -1.26
C GLY A 486 -1.08 -2.27 -0.31
N ILE A 487 -0.42 -1.14 -0.03
CA ILE A 487 -0.96 -0.02 0.74
C ILE A 487 -0.55 1.29 0.07
N ASP A 488 -1.45 2.27 0.06
CA ASP A 488 -1.14 3.63 -0.36
C ASP A 488 -1.97 4.66 0.41
N VAL A 489 -1.51 5.91 0.44
CA VAL A 489 -2.23 7.03 1.06
C VAL A 489 -2.41 8.13 0.03
N SER A 490 -3.66 8.56 -0.18
CA SER A 490 -4.01 9.71 -1.01
C SER A 490 -4.96 10.62 -0.24
N ASP A 491 -4.59 11.90 -0.10
CA ASP A 491 -5.32 12.87 0.73
C ASP A 491 -5.64 12.32 2.12
N SER A 492 -6.93 12.22 2.48
CA SER A 492 -7.40 11.69 3.77
C SER A 492 -7.72 10.19 3.76
N ARG A 493 -7.29 9.47 2.73
CA ARG A 493 -7.63 8.06 2.56
C ARG A 493 -6.39 7.19 2.59
N LEU A 494 -6.45 6.13 3.39
CA LEU A 494 -5.49 5.02 3.34
C LEU A 494 -6.17 3.83 2.68
N TYR A 495 -5.59 3.38 1.58
CA TYR A 495 -6.01 2.19 0.85
C TYR A 495 -5.12 1.03 1.19
N PHE A 496 -5.69 -0.15 1.40
CA PHE A 496 -4.92 -1.39 1.40
C PHE A 496 -5.77 -2.53 0.86
N VAL A 497 -5.12 -3.58 0.36
CA VAL A 497 -5.82 -4.73 -0.22
C VAL A 497 -5.56 -6.00 0.58
N SER A 498 -6.58 -6.86 0.64
CA SER A 498 -6.49 -8.21 1.21
C SER A 498 -6.47 -9.23 0.08
N LYS A 499 -5.34 -9.93 -0.07
CA LYS A 499 -5.13 -11.01 -1.04
C LYS A 499 -6.04 -12.21 -0.79
N ALA A 500 -6.26 -12.55 0.48
CA ALA A 500 -7.08 -13.69 0.85
C ALA A 500 -8.59 -13.47 0.64
N GLN A 501 -9.05 -12.22 0.72
CA GLN A 501 -10.46 -11.88 0.56
C GLN A 501 -10.80 -11.26 -0.79
N MET A 502 -9.78 -10.81 -1.54
CA MET A 502 -9.97 -10.04 -2.78
C MET A 502 -10.85 -8.82 -2.53
N GLU A 503 -10.49 -8.09 -1.47
CA GLU A 503 -11.15 -6.88 -0.99
C GLU A 503 -10.13 -5.73 -0.92
N MET A 504 -10.59 -4.53 -1.27
CA MET A 504 -9.89 -3.28 -1.00
C MET A 504 -10.58 -2.59 0.18
N PHE A 505 -9.79 -2.15 1.14
CA PHE A 505 -10.20 -1.33 2.26
C PHE A 505 -9.82 0.13 2.02
N THR A 506 -10.66 1.04 2.49
CA THR A 506 -10.42 2.48 2.51
C THR A 506 -10.68 2.98 3.90
N LEU A 507 -9.64 3.43 4.60
CA LEU A 507 -9.76 4.11 5.88
C LEU A 507 -9.89 5.62 5.64
N ASP A 508 -10.92 6.24 6.19
CA ASP A 508 -11.03 7.69 6.30
C ASP A 508 -10.25 8.15 7.54
N LEU A 509 -9.08 8.73 7.28
CA LEU A 509 -8.12 9.15 8.29
C LEU A 509 -8.56 10.40 9.09
N ASP A 510 -9.63 11.08 8.67
CA ASP A 510 -10.15 12.27 9.35
C ASP A 510 -11.31 11.92 10.29
N HIS A 511 -12.06 10.85 10.00
CA HIS A 511 -13.26 10.46 10.74
C HIS A 511 -13.16 9.12 11.46
N ASP A 512 -12.03 8.40 11.34
CA ASP A 512 -11.83 7.08 11.93
C ASP A 512 -12.88 6.03 11.50
N THR A 513 -13.35 6.15 10.26
CA THR A 513 -14.28 5.19 9.63
C THR A 513 -13.59 4.41 8.53
N TYR A 514 -14.14 3.25 8.18
CA TYR A 514 -13.68 2.49 7.02
C TYR A 514 -14.84 2.06 6.13
N SER A 515 -14.50 1.82 4.88
CA SER A 515 -15.31 1.04 3.95
C SER A 515 -14.45 -0.03 3.28
N LYS A 516 -15.07 -1.10 2.80
CA LYS A 516 -14.42 -2.12 1.96
C LYS A 516 -15.29 -2.45 0.75
N SER A 517 -14.64 -2.87 -0.33
CA SER A 517 -15.30 -3.31 -1.56
C SER A 517 -14.51 -4.44 -2.21
N SER A 518 -15.17 -5.30 -2.98
CA SER A 518 -14.45 -6.35 -3.71
C SER A 518 -13.57 -5.74 -4.80
N THR A 519 -12.37 -6.29 -4.96
CA THR A 519 -11.51 -6.02 -6.13
C THR A 519 -11.91 -6.85 -7.34
N VAL A 520 -12.69 -7.92 -7.15
CA VAL A 520 -13.12 -8.82 -8.22
C VAL A 520 -14.21 -8.16 -9.06
N ARG A 521 -13.84 -7.70 -10.25
CA ARG A 521 -14.78 -7.13 -11.23
C ARG A 521 -14.27 -7.32 -12.65
N GLY A 522 -15.06 -7.99 -13.48
CA GLY A 522 -14.72 -8.23 -14.88
C GLY A 522 -13.41 -8.97 -15.05
N LYS A 523 -12.43 -8.33 -15.71
CA LYS A 523 -11.10 -8.91 -15.93
C LYS A 523 -10.14 -8.77 -14.76
N PHE A 524 -10.50 -8.04 -13.70
CA PHE A 524 -9.76 -8.09 -12.44
C PHE A 524 -10.43 -9.18 -11.62
N ASP A 525 -9.97 -10.41 -11.71
CA ASP A 525 -10.61 -11.59 -11.11
C ASP A 525 -9.67 -12.49 -10.28
N GLY A 526 -8.40 -12.11 -10.23
CA GLY A 526 -7.36 -12.65 -9.39
C GLY A 526 -7.17 -11.91 -8.08
N GLN A 527 -6.08 -12.26 -7.42
CA GLN A 527 -5.70 -11.71 -6.14
C GLN A 527 -5.11 -10.31 -6.30
N PRO A 528 -5.60 -9.30 -5.57
CA PRO A 528 -4.97 -7.98 -5.59
C PRO A 528 -3.62 -8.04 -4.89
N ASP A 529 -2.65 -7.34 -5.46
CA ASP A 529 -1.27 -7.31 -4.96
C ASP A 529 -0.84 -5.87 -4.65
N GLN A 530 -0.26 -5.13 -5.61
CA GLN A 530 0.07 -3.73 -5.45
C GLN A 530 -1.15 -2.82 -5.60
N VAL A 531 -1.19 -1.71 -4.85
CA VAL A 531 -2.09 -0.57 -5.09
C VAL A 531 -1.28 0.73 -5.15
N SER A 532 -1.62 1.63 -6.08
CA SER A 532 -1.02 2.96 -6.20
C SER A 532 -2.05 3.98 -6.69
N SER A 533 -2.10 5.13 -6.03
CA SER A 533 -2.99 6.24 -6.36
C SER A 533 -2.32 7.29 -7.23
N ILE A 534 -3.08 7.85 -8.17
CA ILE A 534 -2.74 9.09 -8.88
C ILE A 534 -3.93 10.03 -8.80
N VAL A 535 -3.71 11.23 -8.32
CA VAL A 535 -4.70 12.31 -8.39
C VAL A 535 -4.60 12.99 -9.76
N SER A 536 -5.68 12.88 -10.56
CA SER A 536 -5.82 13.53 -11.86
C SER A 536 -6.75 14.74 -11.78
N SER A 537 -6.29 15.89 -12.28
CA SER A 537 -7.13 17.07 -12.46
C SER A 537 -8.28 16.86 -13.45
N ALA A 538 -8.16 15.88 -14.36
CA ALA A 538 -9.13 15.59 -15.41
C ALA A 538 -10.09 14.46 -15.06
N ARG A 539 -9.69 13.53 -14.19
CA ARG A 539 -10.41 12.28 -13.91
C ARG A 539 -10.64 12.00 -12.44
N GLY A 540 -10.25 12.92 -11.55
CA GLY A 540 -10.27 12.67 -10.12
C GLY A 540 -9.19 11.69 -9.70
N GLU A 541 -9.40 11.02 -8.57
CA GLU A 541 -8.51 9.98 -8.09
C GLU A 541 -8.61 8.71 -8.94
N ILE A 542 -7.46 8.12 -9.25
CA ILE A 542 -7.38 6.85 -9.95
C ILE A 542 -6.51 5.93 -9.10
N LEU A 543 -7.05 4.77 -8.74
CA LEU A 543 -6.28 3.70 -8.13
C LEU A 543 -5.85 2.72 -9.22
N TYR A 544 -4.59 2.35 -9.21
CA TYR A 544 -4.00 1.32 -10.05
C TYR A 544 -3.69 0.10 -9.19
N PHE A 545 -4.01 -1.07 -9.70
CA PHE A 545 -3.78 -2.35 -9.05
C PHE A 545 -2.93 -3.24 -9.93
N THR A 546 -2.04 -4.02 -9.32
CA THR A 546 -1.53 -5.24 -9.94
C THR A 546 -2.29 -6.45 -9.43
N GLU A 547 -2.18 -7.55 -10.17
CA GLU A 547 -2.93 -8.77 -9.93
C GLU A 547 -2.01 -9.99 -9.95
N ASP A 548 -2.29 -10.93 -9.05
CA ASP A 548 -1.75 -12.29 -9.03
C ASP A 548 -2.85 -13.29 -9.46
N THR A 549 -2.63 -13.97 -10.58
CA THR A 549 -3.55 -14.95 -11.19
C THR A 549 -2.79 -15.97 -12.03
N GLU A 550 -3.27 -17.21 -12.07
CA GLU A 550 -2.63 -18.30 -12.81
C GLU A 550 -2.55 -18.09 -14.33
N LEU A 551 -3.37 -17.20 -14.92
CA LEU A 551 -3.52 -17.09 -16.38
C LEU A 551 -3.19 -15.72 -17.00
N GLN A 552 -3.86 -14.63 -16.59
CA GLN A 552 -3.84 -13.35 -17.32
C GLN A 552 -3.62 -12.14 -16.40
N ALA A 553 -2.53 -12.18 -15.63
CA ALA A 553 -2.20 -11.10 -14.71
C ALA A 553 -1.98 -9.78 -15.46
N GLY A 554 -2.48 -8.69 -14.87
CA GLY A 554 -2.48 -7.38 -15.50
C GLY A 554 -2.38 -6.21 -14.52
N VAL A 555 -2.51 -5.02 -15.10
CA VAL A 555 -2.71 -3.78 -14.34
C VAL A 555 -4.12 -3.28 -14.59
N HIS A 556 -4.84 -2.98 -13.51
CA HIS A 556 -6.21 -2.49 -13.56
C HIS A 556 -6.29 -1.09 -12.96
N GLY A 557 -7.11 -0.24 -13.54
CA GLY A 557 -7.47 1.06 -12.98
C GLY A 557 -8.87 1.01 -12.36
N ARG A 558 -9.07 1.80 -11.31
CA ARG A 558 -10.36 2.10 -10.69
C ARG A 558 -10.50 3.61 -10.59
N ASP A 559 -11.61 4.15 -11.05
CA ASP A 559 -11.90 5.57 -10.90
C ASP A 559 -12.51 5.93 -9.53
N ASP A 560 -12.74 7.21 -9.32
CA ASP A 560 -13.36 7.79 -8.13
C ASP A 560 -14.82 7.33 -7.92
N GLN A 561 -15.47 6.80 -8.95
CA GLN A 561 -16.80 6.17 -8.89
C GLN A 561 -16.76 4.66 -8.60
N GLY A 562 -15.57 4.10 -8.43
CA GLY A 562 -15.38 2.67 -8.14
C GLY A 562 -15.60 1.73 -9.32
N ARG A 563 -15.51 2.23 -10.55
CA ARG A 563 -15.59 1.43 -11.76
C ARG A 563 -14.19 1.00 -12.19
N TYR A 564 -14.06 -0.29 -12.52
CA TYR A 564 -12.79 -0.91 -12.88
C TYR A 564 -12.60 -1.01 -14.41
N TYR A 565 -11.36 -0.95 -14.87
CA TYR A 565 -10.96 -1.17 -16.26
C TYR A 565 -9.54 -1.74 -16.34
N THR A 566 -9.25 -2.61 -17.30
CA THR A 566 -7.88 -3.15 -17.50
C THR A 566 -7.03 -2.23 -18.37
N ILE A 567 -5.81 -1.94 -17.93
CA ILE A 567 -4.85 -1.12 -18.66
C ILE A 567 -3.97 -1.97 -19.56
N LEU A 568 -3.46 -3.07 -19.00
CA LEU A 568 -2.69 -4.09 -19.71
C LEU A 568 -2.88 -5.47 -19.07
N GLU A 569 -2.67 -6.50 -19.87
CA GLU A 569 -2.58 -7.91 -19.45
C GLU A 569 -1.56 -8.64 -20.34
N SER A 570 -1.25 -9.89 -20.02
CA SER A 570 -0.55 -10.79 -20.95
C SER A 570 -1.25 -12.13 -21.04
N HIS A 571 -1.19 -12.75 -22.22
CA HIS A 571 -1.65 -14.12 -22.43
C HIS A 571 -0.49 -15.13 -22.42
N ILE A 572 0.75 -14.63 -22.33
CA ILE A 572 1.98 -15.42 -22.44
C ILE A 572 2.74 -15.37 -21.12
N LEU A 573 2.93 -14.17 -20.57
CA LEU A 573 3.51 -13.93 -19.25
C LEU A 573 2.43 -14.18 -18.20
N ARG A 574 2.75 -14.96 -17.16
CA ARG A 574 1.73 -15.49 -16.24
C ARG A 574 1.97 -15.03 -14.81
N LYS A 575 1.05 -15.44 -13.94
CA LYS A 575 1.16 -15.39 -12.48
C LYS A 575 1.02 -14.00 -11.92
N GLU A 576 2.04 -13.16 -12.04
CA GLU A 576 2.19 -12.09 -11.07
C GLU A 576 2.78 -10.85 -11.75
N VAL A 577 1.97 -9.80 -11.79
CA VAL A 577 2.43 -8.46 -12.19
C VAL A 577 2.81 -7.69 -10.94
N THR A 578 3.98 -7.08 -10.94
CA THR A 578 4.56 -6.33 -9.82
C THR A 578 5.25 -5.06 -10.33
N GLY A 579 6.00 -4.37 -9.48
CA GLY A 579 6.88 -3.27 -9.91
C GLY A 579 6.14 -2.04 -10.42
N LEU A 580 4.86 -1.90 -10.11
CA LEU A 580 4.04 -0.79 -10.58
C LEU A 580 4.57 0.53 -10.02
N ALA A 581 5.05 1.40 -10.89
CA ALA A 581 5.43 2.76 -10.53
C ALA A 581 5.31 3.70 -11.72
N PHE A 582 5.17 5.00 -11.46
CA PHE A 582 5.09 6.00 -12.51
C PHE A 582 6.31 6.92 -12.46
N SER A 583 6.85 7.35 -13.61
CA SER A 583 7.87 8.41 -13.62
C SER A 583 7.37 9.66 -12.87
N PRO A 584 8.25 10.55 -12.37
CA PRO A 584 7.81 11.75 -11.65
C PRO A 584 6.86 12.65 -12.45
N ASP A 585 6.99 12.67 -13.78
CA ASP A 585 6.09 13.37 -14.70
C ASP A 585 4.91 12.51 -15.18
N GLN A 586 4.79 11.28 -14.67
CA GLN A 586 3.75 10.29 -14.92
C GLN A 586 3.57 9.90 -16.38
N LYS A 587 4.56 10.10 -17.25
CA LYS A 587 4.51 9.69 -18.66
C LYS A 587 4.89 8.24 -18.89
N HIS A 588 5.64 7.65 -17.96
CA HIS A 588 6.07 6.27 -17.98
C HIS A 588 5.42 5.51 -16.82
N MET A 589 4.89 4.33 -17.11
CA MET A 589 4.41 3.32 -16.16
C MET A 589 5.38 2.14 -16.24
N TYR A 590 6.06 1.86 -15.14
CA TYR A 590 6.92 0.68 -14.97
C TYR A 590 6.08 -0.46 -14.43
N VAL A 591 6.25 -1.66 -15.00
CA VAL A 591 5.61 -2.89 -14.55
C VAL A 591 6.55 -4.06 -14.78
N ALA A 592 6.56 -5.03 -13.88
CA ALA A 592 7.33 -6.26 -14.01
C ALA A 592 6.40 -7.48 -14.05
N TYR A 593 6.83 -8.51 -14.78
CA TYR A 593 6.30 -9.86 -14.63
C TYR A 593 7.29 -10.66 -13.81
N GLN A 594 6.93 -10.92 -12.57
CA GLN A 594 7.88 -11.25 -11.50
C GLN A 594 8.61 -12.58 -11.77
N LYS A 595 7.87 -13.62 -12.15
CA LYS A 595 8.42 -14.96 -12.37
C LYS A 595 9.23 -15.08 -13.65
N GLU A 596 8.88 -14.34 -14.69
CA GLU A 596 9.63 -14.25 -15.94
C GLU A 596 10.83 -13.29 -15.82
N GLY A 597 10.85 -12.44 -14.79
CA GLY A 597 11.95 -11.52 -14.51
C GLY A 597 12.07 -10.41 -15.54
N ILE A 598 10.97 -9.95 -16.13
CA ILE A 598 10.97 -8.93 -17.20
C ILE A 598 10.41 -7.62 -16.66
N LEU A 599 11.12 -6.52 -16.88
CA LEU A 599 10.66 -5.16 -16.56
C LEU A 599 10.33 -4.39 -17.84
N PHE A 600 9.14 -3.79 -17.87
CA PHE A 600 8.62 -2.98 -18.97
C PHE A 600 8.51 -1.50 -18.61
N ASP A 601 8.67 -0.65 -19.62
CA ASP A 601 8.27 0.77 -19.62
C ASP A 601 7.10 0.94 -20.59
N VAL A 602 5.94 1.30 -20.05
CA VAL A 602 4.69 1.54 -20.78
C VAL A 602 4.40 3.04 -20.79
N TYR A 603 4.13 3.61 -21.96
CA TYR A 603 3.89 5.04 -22.12
C TYR A 603 2.83 5.32 -23.17
N ARG A 604 2.23 6.51 -23.10
CA ARG A 604 1.19 6.92 -24.04
C ARG A 604 1.80 7.40 -25.35
N GLU A 605 1.24 6.98 -26.48
CA GLU A 605 1.67 7.42 -27.81
C GLU A 605 1.49 8.93 -28.01
N ASP A 606 0.49 9.53 -27.36
CA ASP A 606 0.25 10.97 -27.40
C ASP A 606 1.19 11.80 -26.50
N GLY A 607 2.12 11.15 -25.77
CA GLY A 607 3.13 11.79 -24.93
C GLY A 607 2.59 12.46 -23.66
N ARG A 608 1.31 12.25 -23.33
CA ARG A 608 0.68 12.80 -22.13
C ARG A 608 0.94 11.91 -20.90
N PRO A 609 0.83 12.46 -19.68
CA PRO A 609 0.90 11.65 -18.47
C PRO A 609 -0.30 10.70 -18.33
N PHE A 610 -0.17 9.65 -17.53
CA PHE A 610 -1.28 8.76 -17.17
C PHE A 610 -2.38 9.48 -16.38
N SER A 611 -2.08 10.56 -15.64
CA SER A 611 -3.08 11.48 -15.07
C SER A 611 -3.77 12.36 -16.12
N GLY A 612 -3.25 12.46 -17.34
CA GLY A 612 -3.78 13.35 -18.37
C GLY A 612 -5.14 12.88 -18.91
N LYS A 613 -5.79 13.75 -19.70
CA LYS A 613 -7.07 13.47 -20.38
C LYS A 613 -7.00 12.20 -21.23
N THR A 614 -8.10 11.47 -21.30
CA THR A 614 -8.25 10.22 -22.06
C THR A 614 -9.51 10.26 -22.93
N LEU A 615 -9.69 9.26 -23.78
CA LEU A 615 -10.90 9.05 -24.58
C LEU A 615 -11.66 7.82 -24.10
N ASN A 616 -12.99 7.90 -23.99
CA ASN A 616 -13.93 6.78 -23.83
C ASN A 616 -13.39 5.59 -23.01
N ILE A 617 -13.33 5.74 -21.67
CA ILE A 617 -12.91 4.64 -20.79
C ILE A 617 -13.87 3.46 -20.96
N ARG A 618 -13.32 2.27 -21.21
CA ARG A 618 -14.07 1.02 -21.34
C ARG A 618 -14.01 0.25 -20.03
N TYR A 619 -15.02 0.46 -19.21
CA TYR A 619 -15.13 -0.22 -17.93
C TYR A 619 -15.49 -1.69 -18.07
N HIS A 620 -15.11 -2.48 -17.08
CA HIS A 620 -15.69 -3.79 -16.83
C HIS A 620 -17.19 -3.59 -16.62
N GLU A 621 -18.02 -4.25 -17.43
CA GLU A 621 -19.46 -4.04 -17.45
C GLU A 621 -20.04 -4.13 -16.02
N VAL A 622 -20.87 -3.15 -15.66
CA VAL A 622 -21.71 -3.22 -14.46
C VAL A 622 -22.98 -3.94 -14.90
N TYR A 623 -23.02 -5.26 -14.72
CA TYR A 623 -24.26 -6.02 -14.91
C TYR A 623 -25.24 -5.76 -13.78
#